data_AF-A0A6G0RDK1-F1
#
_entry.id   AF-A0A6G0RDK1-F1
#
_cell.length_a   1.000
_cell.length_b   1.000
_cell.length_c   1.000
_cell.angle_alpha   90.00
_cell.angle_beta   90.00
_cell.angle_gamma   90.00
#
_symmetry.space_group_name_H-M   'P 1'
#
loop_
_entity.id
_entity.type
_entity.pdbx_description
1 polymer ?
#
loop_
_entity_poly.entity_id
_entity_poly.type
_entity_poly.pdbx_seq_one_letter_code
_entity_poly.pdbx_strand_id
1 'polypeptide(L)'
;MSSVTSTVRRPARAEAKKTPSNAVADRLKATEEALEAAQATIARQEKREQELRRLVVSQGIAQDATEANPAVEAKVGALKAAQEQKVRALMRSINQLQEQLQALKAQGKEHRRSALIQELRTQQREQELLIDVLKQTLQEKVPEFQDSRALVNDFVLKKAVGAPLRFRPKTREELENELQALGQNFQRTVEKLKLDNQRNAAAAKEEKPNESEEEDEAKEEKEATTSPNNHDTAADDALYEEIEQLRAEVASKSVTIHAQADEMAELYADLDKLKVCEDQIVRKKHKIALLREQLQRQQADNVELVQEKENLAEKHLQLQEEAQFLRDINIEDAGAKDEERLQQLELIQNLRSRELELQDELESQQKKCASDRDTMHQRLRLLEKEKLLAEEEGARTGTELAKLQKKQDTLLQEARDLKIAVQEEQDQKLLLVSTIEELEAKLVQLEALSQEERESNARATAEKLEALASLVEEKTLSVKKADRQLNAAKLLARQARKEKESLLLRVAKLEADLAGRTGTPST
;
A
#
# COMPACT_ATOMS: atom_id res chain seq x y z
N MET A 1 13.49 -11.69 -71.48
CA MET A 1 13.69 -11.83 -70.03
C MET A 1 13.49 -10.47 -69.37
N SER A 2 12.25 -10.09 -69.10
CA SER A 2 11.93 -8.86 -68.34
C SER A 2 10.61 -9.11 -67.61
N SER A 3 10.72 -9.51 -66.35
CA SER A 3 9.60 -9.74 -65.44
C SER A 3 9.13 -8.42 -64.86
N VAL A 4 7.94 -7.98 -65.26
CA VAL A 4 7.21 -6.89 -64.62
C VAL A 4 6.45 -7.47 -63.44
N THR A 5 6.93 -7.23 -62.22
CA THR A 5 6.21 -7.57 -60.99
C THR A 5 5.24 -6.44 -60.63
N SER A 6 3.96 -6.78 -60.62
CA SER A 6 2.84 -5.95 -60.18
C SER A 6 2.88 -5.78 -58.65
N THR A 7 3.23 -4.59 -58.16
CA THR A 7 3.17 -4.25 -56.74
C THR A 7 1.76 -3.77 -56.38
N VAL A 8 0.99 -4.67 -55.77
CA VAL A 8 -0.31 -4.38 -55.16
C VAL A 8 -0.11 -3.47 -53.93
N ARG A 9 -0.61 -2.23 -53.98
CA ARG A 9 -0.73 -1.34 -52.81
C ARG A 9 -1.79 -1.89 -51.85
N ARG A 10 -1.37 -2.39 -50.68
CA ARG A 10 -2.23 -2.53 -49.50
C ARG A 10 -2.48 -1.15 -48.88
N PRO A 11 -3.71 -0.77 -48.52
CA PRO A 11 -3.94 0.43 -47.72
C PRO A 11 -3.42 0.16 -46.31
N ALA A 12 -2.52 1.02 -45.84
CA ALA A 12 -2.02 1.00 -44.47
C ALA A 12 -3.21 1.21 -43.52
N ARG A 13 -3.43 0.23 -42.65
CA ARG A 13 -4.32 0.31 -41.50
C ARG A 13 -3.83 1.47 -40.63
N ALA A 14 -4.60 2.55 -40.58
CA ALA A 14 -4.37 3.66 -39.66
C ALA A 14 -4.58 3.14 -38.23
N GLU A 15 -3.52 2.64 -37.60
CA GLU A 15 -3.49 2.52 -36.15
C GLU A 15 -3.48 3.94 -35.59
N ALA A 16 -4.64 4.39 -35.11
CA ALA A 16 -4.75 5.60 -34.33
C ALA A 16 -3.80 5.47 -33.14
N LYS A 17 -2.66 6.17 -33.20
CA LYS A 17 -1.73 6.32 -32.07
C LYS A 17 -2.56 6.83 -30.89
N LYS A 18 -2.90 5.93 -29.95
CA LYS A 18 -3.50 6.33 -28.67
C LYS A 18 -2.50 7.26 -28.00
N THR A 19 -2.82 8.54 -27.96
CA THR A 19 -2.04 9.52 -27.19
C THR A 19 -2.07 9.10 -25.72
N PRO A 20 -0.99 9.32 -24.96
CA PRO A 20 -0.89 8.88 -23.56
C PRO A 20 -2.05 9.40 -22.68
N SER A 21 -2.64 10.55 -23.03
CA SER A 21 -3.85 11.10 -22.40
C SER A 21 -5.07 10.17 -22.51
N ASN A 22 -5.27 9.51 -23.65
CA ASN A 22 -6.40 8.60 -23.86
C ASN A 22 -6.22 7.29 -23.08
N ALA A 23 -4.97 6.83 -22.91
CA ALA A 23 -4.67 5.63 -22.14
C ALA A 23 -4.93 5.81 -20.63
N VAL A 24 -4.67 7.00 -20.08
CA VAL A 24 -4.97 7.32 -18.67
C VAL A 24 -6.47 7.45 -18.45
N ALA A 25 -7.20 8.08 -19.38
CA ALA A 25 -8.65 8.18 -19.33
C ALA A 25 -9.35 6.81 -19.40
N ASP A 26 -8.89 5.93 -20.29
CA ASP A 26 -9.40 4.55 -20.41
C ASP A 26 -9.18 3.77 -19.11
N ARG A 27 -8.01 3.92 -18.48
CA ARG A 27 -7.68 3.28 -17.19
C ARG A 27 -8.51 3.82 -16.03
N LEU A 28 -8.75 5.12 -16.00
CA LEU A 28 -9.61 5.78 -15.01
C LEU A 28 -11.03 5.23 -15.08
N LYS A 29 -11.57 5.11 -16.28
CA LYS A 29 -12.92 4.59 -16.50
C LYS A 29 -13.03 3.13 -16.06
N ALA A 30 -12.05 2.30 -16.39
CA ALA A 30 -12.02 0.90 -15.99
C ALA A 30 -11.92 0.73 -14.46
N THR A 31 -11.18 1.59 -13.76
CA THR A 31 -11.07 1.53 -12.29
C THR A 31 -12.31 2.10 -11.58
N GLU A 32 -13.00 3.09 -12.16
CA GLU A 32 -14.29 3.58 -11.67
C GLU A 32 -15.38 2.50 -11.80
N GLU A 33 -15.47 1.83 -12.96
CA GLU A 33 -16.41 0.73 -13.19
C GLU A 33 -16.16 -0.47 -12.26
N ALA A 34 -14.89 -0.79 -11.97
CA ALA A 34 -14.52 -1.85 -11.02
C ALA A 34 -14.92 -1.51 -9.58
N LEU A 35 -14.78 -0.24 -9.17
CA LEU A 35 -15.18 0.24 -7.85
C LEU A 35 -16.70 0.21 -7.68
N GLU A 36 -17.46 0.67 -8.68
CA GLU A 36 -18.92 0.60 -8.67
C GLU A 36 -19.42 -0.85 -8.60
N ALA A 37 -18.80 -1.76 -9.37
CA ALA A 37 -19.13 -3.18 -9.32
C ALA A 37 -18.88 -3.79 -7.92
N ALA A 38 -17.76 -3.45 -7.28
CA ALA A 38 -17.44 -3.90 -5.92
C ALA A 38 -18.46 -3.37 -4.90
N GLN A 39 -18.81 -2.09 -4.95
CA GLN A 39 -19.82 -1.49 -4.07
C GLN A 39 -21.21 -2.13 -4.27
N ALA A 40 -21.61 -2.38 -5.52
CA ALA A 40 -22.87 -3.05 -5.84
C ALA A 40 -22.92 -4.49 -5.30
N THR A 41 -21.80 -5.22 -5.29
CA THR A 41 -21.76 -6.58 -4.71
C THR A 41 -21.92 -6.58 -3.19
N ILE A 42 -21.37 -5.58 -2.49
CA ILE A 42 -21.53 -5.43 -1.03
C ILE A 42 -22.97 -5.07 -0.71
N ALA A 43 -23.55 -4.08 -1.39
CA ALA A 43 -24.94 -3.70 -1.18
C ALA A 43 -25.92 -4.88 -1.38
N ARG A 44 -25.65 -5.74 -2.38
CA ARG A 44 -26.42 -6.99 -2.57
C ARG A 44 -26.23 -7.98 -1.43
N GLN A 45 -25.02 -8.12 -0.90
CA GLN A 45 -24.74 -9.01 0.25
C GLN A 45 -25.38 -8.49 1.54
N GLU A 46 -25.30 -7.19 1.82
CA GLU A 46 -25.96 -6.56 2.97
C GLU A 46 -27.48 -6.71 2.90
N LYS A 47 -28.08 -6.55 1.72
CA LYS A 47 -29.51 -6.77 1.52
C LYS A 47 -29.91 -8.23 1.77
N ARG A 48 -29.09 -9.18 1.30
CA ARG A 48 -29.26 -10.62 1.57
C ARG A 48 -29.13 -10.95 3.04
N GLU A 49 -28.20 -10.32 3.76
CA GLU A 49 -28.07 -10.45 5.20
C GLU A 49 -29.27 -9.88 5.95
N GLN A 50 -29.78 -8.72 5.54
CA GLN A 50 -30.97 -8.14 6.14
C GLN A 50 -32.19 -9.04 5.93
N GLU A 51 -32.34 -9.64 4.74
CA GLU A 51 -33.38 -10.64 4.45
C GLU A 51 -33.21 -11.92 5.28
N LEU A 52 -31.98 -12.43 5.42
CA LEU A 52 -31.69 -13.59 6.28
C LEU A 52 -31.96 -13.29 7.75
N ARG A 53 -31.58 -12.11 8.25
CA ARG A 53 -31.89 -11.66 9.62
C ARG A 53 -33.39 -11.52 9.83
N ARG A 54 -34.13 -10.98 8.86
CA ARG A 54 -35.60 -10.93 8.90
C ARG A 54 -36.22 -12.33 8.90
N LEU A 55 -35.69 -13.26 8.11
CA LEU A 55 -36.14 -14.65 8.08
C LEU A 55 -35.93 -15.35 9.43
N VAL A 56 -34.75 -15.21 10.04
CA VAL A 56 -34.44 -15.76 11.37
C VAL A 56 -35.38 -15.21 12.45
N VAL A 57 -35.70 -13.91 12.41
CA VAL A 57 -36.66 -13.29 13.32
C VAL A 57 -38.10 -13.77 13.05
N SER A 58 -38.50 -13.88 11.78
CA SER A 58 -39.85 -14.33 11.39
C SER A 58 -40.11 -15.82 11.61
N GLN A 59 -39.06 -16.64 11.61
CA GLN A 59 -39.13 -18.09 11.87
C GLN A 59 -39.05 -18.43 13.36
N GLY A 60 -39.01 -17.43 14.26
CA GLY A 60 -39.10 -17.69 15.70
C GLY A 60 -37.92 -18.48 16.29
N ILE A 61 -36.72 -18.41 15.68
CA ILE A 61 -35.51 -19.07 16.22
C ILE A 61 -34.90 -18.25 17.38
N ALA A 62 -35.56 -17.15 17.76
CA ALA A 62 -35.22 -16.35 18.93
C ALA A 62 -36.18 -16.67 20.09
N GLN A 63 -36.26 -17.93 20.51
CA GLN A 63 -36.59 -18.31 21.89
C GLN A 63 -36.29 -19.80 22.12
N ASP A 64 -35.49 -20.03 23.17
CA ASP A 64 -35.27 -21.27 23.90
C ASP A 64 -34.67 -22.48 23.15
N ALA A 65 -33.33 -22.54 23.15
CA ALA A 65 -32.62 -23.81 23.08
C ALA A 65 -31.41 -23.78 24.02
N THR A 66 -31.67 -24.15 25.27
CA THR A 66 -30.70 -24.35 26.36
C THR A 66 -29.75 -25.54 26.14
N GLU A 67 -29.59 -26.02 24.92
CA GLU A 67 -28.64 -27.07 24.53
C GLU A 67 -28.09 -26.78 23.13
N ALA A 68 -27.37 -25.66 22.98
CA ALA A 68 -26.66 -25.37 21.75
C ALA A 68 -25.46 -26.33 21.64
N ASN A 69 -25.57 -27.29 20.72
CA ASN A 69 -24.51 -28.24 20.42
C ASN A 69 -23.20 -27.48 20.12
N PRO A 70 -22.11 -27.64 20.90
CA PRO A 70 -20.91 -26.80 20.81
C PRO A 70 -20.25 -26.83 19.43
N ALA A 71 -20.49 -27.89 18.65
CA ALA A 71 -20.06 -28.00 17.25
C ALA A 71 -20.78 -27.02 16.30
N VAL A 72 -22.03 -26.65 16.59
CA VAL A 72 -22.81 -25.70 15.79
C VAL A 72 -22.40 -24.26 16.13
N GLU A 73 -22.19 -23.95 17.41
CA GLU A 73 -21.64 -22.64 17.81
C GLU A 73 -20.23 -22.41 17.30
N ALA A 74 -19.36 -23.43 17.35
CA ALA A 74 -18.02 -23.36 16.77
C ALA A 74 -18.06 -23.12 15.24
N LYS A 75 -18.98 -23.76 14.53
CA LYS A 75 -19.17 -23.54 13.08
C LYS A 75 -19.69 -22.14 12.76
N VAL A 76 -20.64 -21.62 13.55
CA VAL A 76 -21.15 -20.25 13.39
C VAL A 76 -20.06 -19.23 13.73
N GLY A 77 -19.24 -19.48 14.75
CA GLY A 77 -18.08 -18.66 15.10
C GLY A 77 -17.02 -18.64 13.99
N ALA A 78 -16.68 -19.81 13.43
CA ALA A 78 -15.74 -19.91 12.31
C ALA A 78 -16.25 -19.21 11.04
N LEU A 79 -17.55 -19.32 10.74
CA LEU A 79 -18.18 -18.61 9.63
C LEU A 79 -18.14 -17.09 9.81
N LYS A 80 -18.42 -16.59 11.03
CA LYS A 80 -18.31 -15.15 11.34
C LYS A 80 -16.87 -14.65 11.22
N ALA A 81 -15.88 -15.41 11.72
CA ALA A 81 -14.48 -15.04 11.62
C ALA A 81 -13.98 -15.00 10.15
N ALA A 82 -14.37 -15.99 9.34
CA ALA A 82 -14.06 -16.00 7.91
C ALA A 82 -14.73 -14.83 7.17
N GLN A 83 -15.96 -14.50 7.55
CA GLN A 83 -16.67 -13.35 7.01
C GLN A 83 -16.00 -12.03 7.39
N GLU A 84 -15.61 -11.82 8.65
CA GLU A 84 -14.88 -10.63 9.08
C GLU A 84 -13.54 -10.48 8.35
N GLN A 85 -12.78 -11.57 8.19
CA GLN A 85 -11.54 -11.54 7.42
C GLN A 85 -11.80 -11.13 5.96
N LYS A 86 -12.87 -11.65 5.34
CA LYS A 86 -13.26 -11.28 3.98
C LYS A 86 -13.67 -9.81 3.87
N VAL A 87 -14.42 -9.28 4.85
CA VAL A 87 -14.79 -7.86 4.92
C VAL A 87 -13.53 -6.99 5.08
N ARG A 88 -12.60 -7.35 5.97
CA ARG A 88 -11.33 -6.62 6.14
C ARG A 88 -10.45 -6.66 4.89
N ALA A 89 -10.44 -7.79 4.16
CA ALA A 89 -9.71 -7.90 2.89
C ALA A 89 -10.36 -7.04 1.80
N LEU A 90 -11.69 -7.03 1.70
CA LEU A 90 -12.44 -6.19 0.77
C LEU A 90 -12.25 -4.70 1.06
N MET A 91 -12.31 -4.28 2.32
CA MET A 91 -12.06 -2.89 2.71
C MET A 91 -10.64 -2.45 2.32
N ARG A 92 -9.63 -3.30 2.54
CA ARG A 92 -8.25 -3.02 2.11
C ARG A 92 -8.15 -2.87 0.59
N SER A 93 -8.82 -3.74 -0.17
CA SER A 93 -8.86 -3.64 -1.64
C SER A 93 -9.58 -2.38 -2.13
N ILE A 94 -10.67 -1.97 -1.48
CA ILE A 94 -11.39 -0.74 -1.81
C ILE A 94 -10.50 0.48 -1.56
N ASN A 95 -9.81 0.54 -0.41
CA ASN A 95 -8.92 1.65 -0.10
C ASN A 95 -7.78 1.75 -1.12
N GLN A 96 -7.18 0.62 -1.51
CA GLN A 96 -6.16 0.57 -2.57
C GLN A 96 -6.71 1.06 -3.92
N LEU A 97 -7.93 0.67 -4.30
CA LEU A 97 -8.56 1.14 -5.54
C LEU A 97 -8.89 2.64 -5.48
N GLN A 98 -9.30 3.16 -4.31
CA GLN A 98 -9.54 4.58 -4.11
C GLN A 98 -8.26 5.41 -4.23
N GLU A 99 -7.16 4.96 -3.64
CA GLU A 99 -5.84 5.58 -3.77
C GLU A 99 -5.36 5.59 -5.23
N GLN A 100 -5.50 4.46 -5.94
CA GLN A 100 -5.18 4.38 -7.37
C GLN A 100 -6.04 5.33 -8.22
N LEU A 101 -7.34 5.45 -7.91
CA LEU A 101 -8.23 6.40 -8.58
C LEU A 101 -7.83 7.86 -8.32
N GLN A 102 -7.46 8.21 -7.10
CA GLN A 102 -6.99 9.56 -6.77
C GLN A 102 -5.68 9.89 -7.50
N ALA A 103 -4.73 8.95 -7.53
CA ALA A 103 -3.47 9.11 -8.25
C ALA A 103 -3.67 9.29 -9.76
N LEU A 104 -4.53 8.47 -10.39
CA LEU A 104 -4.85 8.62 -11.80
C LEU A 104 -5.61 9.92 -12.11
N LYS A 105 -6.49 10.39 -11.20
CA LYS A 105 -7.15 11.70 -11.33
C LYS A 105 -6.16 12.85 -11.27
N ALA A 106 -5.14 12.78 -10.41
CA ALA A 106 -4.08 13.78 -10.33
C ALA A 106 -3.26 13.81 -11.64
N GLN A 107 -2.82 12.64 -12.12
CA GLN A 107 -2.09 12.52 -13.40
C GLN A 107 -2.92 13.02 -14.59
N GLY A 108 -4.22 12.73 -14.64
CA GLY A 108 -5.11 13.23 -15.69
C GLY A 108 -5.23 14.76 -15.69
N LYS A 109 -5.28 15.39 -14.51
CA LYS A 109 -5.30 16.86 -14.39
C LYS A 109 -3.98 17.48 -14.86
N GLU A 110 -2.85 16.87 -14.53
CA GLU A 110 -1.53 17.32 -14.99
C GLU A 110 -1.33 17.18 -16.50
N HIS A 111 -1.76 16.05 -17.08
CA HIS A 111 -1.75 15.87 -18.53
C HIS A 111 -2.64 16.89 -19.25
N ARG A 112 -3.84 17.17 -18.72
CA ARG A 112 -4.73 18.19 -19.28
C ARG A 112 -4.15 19.59 -19.18
N ARG A 113 -3.55 19.95 -18.03
CA ARG A 113 -2.86 21.24 -17.85
C ARG A 113 -1.69 21.37 -18.81
N SER A 114 -0.91 20.31 -19.01
CA SER A 114 0.23 20.30 -19.92
C SER A 114 -0.19 20.43 -21.38
N ALA A 115 -1.25 19.72 -21.78
CA ALA A 115 -1.84 19.85 -23.11
C ALA A 115 -2.36 21.28 -23.36
N LEU A 116 -3.07 21.86 -22.38
CA LEU A 116 -3.55 23.25 -22.46
C LEU A 116 -2.39 24.25 -22.58
N ILE A 117 -1.31 24.07 -21.82
CA ILE A 117 -0.12 24.93 -21.93
C ILE A 117 0.51 24.81 -23.32
N GLN A 118 0.59 23.61 -23.90
CA GLN A 118 1.10 23.41 -25.26
C GLN A 118 0.21 24.06 -26.31
N GLU A 119 -1.11 23.94 -26.17
CA GLU A 119 -2.08 24.58 -27.04
C GLU A 119 -1.96 26.11 -26.96
N LEU A 120 -1.95 26.68 -25.75
CA LEU A 120 -1.78 28.13 -25.54
C LEU A 120 -0.44 28.64 -26.09
N ARG A 121 0.66 27.89 -25.94
CA ARG A 121 1.95 28.25 -26.54
C ARG A 121 1.92 28.21 -28.07
N THR A 122 1.15 27.29 -28.65
CA THR A 122 0.99 27.19 -30.11
C THR A 122 0.15 28.36 -30.62
N GLN A 123 -0.98 28.65 -29.98
CA GLN A 123 -1.82 29.81 -30.28
C GLN A 123 -1.05 31.12 -30.15
N GLN A 124 -0.21 31.27 -29.10
CA GLN A 124 0.63 32.46 -28.93
C GLN A 124 1.59 32.64 -30.11
N ARG A 125 2.26 31.58 -30.56
CA ARG A 125 3.17 31.63 -31.72
C ARG A 125 2.44 31.97 -33.02
N GLU A 126 1.24 31.41 -33.23
CA GLU A 126 0.41 31.72 -34.39
C GLU A 126 -0.04 33.19 -34.37
N GLN A 127 -0.44 33.70 -33.21
CA GLN A 127 -0.78 35.11 -33.03
C GLN A 127 0.42 36.02 -33.27
N GLU A 128 1.61 35.68 -32.77
CA GLU A 128 2.85 36.43 -33.02
C GLU A 128 3.19 36.45 -34.53
N LEU A 129 3.02 35.33 -35.23
CA LEU A 129 3.23 35.26 -36.67
C LEU A 129 2.22 36.13 -37.44
N LEU A 130 0.95 36.08 -37.06
CA LEU A 130 -0.08 36.93 -37.65
C LEU A 130 0.22 38.42 -37.43
N ILE A 131 0.66 38.78 -36.24
CA ILE A 131 1.10 40.15 -35.91
C ILE A 131 2.26 40.55 -36.82
N ASP A 132 3.25 39.69 -37.03
CA ASP A 132 4.39 39.99 -37.90
C ASP A 132 3.96 40.19 -39.36
N VAL A 133 3.06 39.35 -39.88
CA VAL A 133 2.49 39.51 -41.24
C VAL A 133 1.69 40.80 -41.36
N LEU A 134 0.89 41.15 -40.34
CA LEU A 134 0.13 42.39 -40.32
C LEU A 134 1.03 43.63 -40.24
N LYS A 135 2.08 43.59 -39.40
CA LYS A 135 3.09 44.66 -39.32
C LYS A 135 3.78 44.86 -40.67
N GLN A 136 4.19 43.77 -41.33
CA GLN A 136 4.78 43.82 -42.66
C GLN A 136 3.80 44.40 -43.69
N THR A 137 2.54 43.96 -43.66
CA THR A 137 1.51 44.48 -44.58
C THR A 137 1.25 45.97 -44.36
N LEU A 138 1.22 46.43 -43.10
CA LEU A 138 1.10 47.85 -42.76
C LEU A 138 2.30 48.64 -43.29
N GLN A 139 3.51 48.12 -43.10
CA GLN A 139 4.73 48.75 -43.60
C GLN A 139 4.75 48.84 -45.13
N GLU A 140 4.28 47.83 -45.85
CA GLU A 140 4.27 47.83 -47.32
C GLU A 140 3.14 48.68 -47.92
N LYS A 141 1.93 48.64 -47.32
CA LYS A 141 0.72 49.21 -47.92
C LYS A 141 0.39 50.62 -47.45
N VAL A 142 0.88 51.05 -46.29
CA VAL A 142 0.56 52.36 -45.72
C VAL A 142 1.77 53.30 -45.87
N PRO A 143 1.66 54.40 -46.61
CA PRO A 143 2.78 55.33 -46.84
C PRO A 143 3.38 55.88 -45.54
N GLU A 144 2.55 56.14 -44.52
CA GLU A 144 2.97 56.66 -43.21
C GLU A 144 3.89 55.71 -42.43
N PHE A 145 3.91 54.42 -42.78
CA PHE A 145 4.65 53.38 -42.08
C PHE A 145 5.84 52.83 -42.86
N GLN A 146 6.03 53.21 -44.13
CA GLN A 146 7.11 52.72 -44.98
C GLN A 146 8.49 53.07 -44.42
N ASP A 147 8.62 54.26 -43.84
CA ASP A 147 9.91 54.83 -43.45
C ASP A 147 10.48 54.26 -42.15
N SER A 148 9.65 53.67 -41.29
CA SER A 148 10.13 53.15 -39.99
C SER A 148 9.26 52.08 -39.39
N ARG A 149 9.87 50.92 -39.13
CA ARG A 149 9.27 49.80 -38.40
C ARG A 149 8.91 50.16 -36.95
N ALA A 150 9.61 51.13 -36.34
CA ALA A 150 9.29 51.62 -35.00
C ALA A 150 7.91 52.28 -34.94
N LEU A 151 7.51 52.99 -36.00
CA LEU A 151 6.19 53.65 -36.09
C LEU A 151 5.05 52.62 -36.16
N VAL A 152 5.29 51.51 -36.87
CA VAL A 152 4.35 50.37 -36.91
C VAL A 152 4.22 49.73 -35.53
N ASN A 153 5.34 49.49 -34.86
CA ASN A 153 5.36 48.94 -33.51
C ASN A 153 4.64 49.86 -32.51
N ASP A 154 4.86 51.18 -32.57
CA ASP A 154 4.17 52.17 -31.73
C ASP A 154 2.66 52.21 -31.99
N PHE A 155 2.25 52.04 -33.26
CA PHE A 155 0.84 51.94 -33.62
C PHE A 155 0.19 50.67 -33.05
N VAL A 156 0.86 49.52 -33.16
CA VAL A 156 0.40 48.25 -32.58
C VAL A 156 0.30 48.37 -31.05
N LEU A 157 1.30 48.94 -30.40
CA LEU A 157 1.32 49.17 -28.95
C LEU A 157 0.14 50.01 -28.47
N LYS A 158 -0.14 51.14 -29.14
CA LYS A 158 -1.28 52.01 -28.81
C LYS A 158 -2.63 51.31 -28.94
N LYS A 159 -2.74 50.27 -29.76
CA LYS A 159 -3.98 49.53 -30.01
C LYS A 159 -4.12 48.24 -29.19
N ALA A 160 -3.00 47.60 -28.85
CA ALA A 160 -2.98 46.29 -28.21
C ALA A 160 -2.75 46.37 -26.69
N VAL A 161 -2.14 47.45 -26.19
CA VAL A 161 -1.83 47.57 -24.76
C VAL A 161 -2.93 48.30 -24.01
N GLY A 162 -3.59 47.61 -23.07
CA GLY A 162 -4.60 48.21 -22.19
C GLY A 162 -4.11 48.68 -20.82
N ALA A 163 -2.93 48.25 -20.35
CA ALA A 163 -2.44 48.52 -18.99
C ALA A 163 -1.17 49.40 -18.96
N PRO A 164 -1.01 50.29 -17.96
CA PRO A 164 0.20 51.11 -17.82
C PRO A 164 1.46 50.27 -17.70
N LEU A 165 2.57 50.73 -18.31
CA LEU A 165 3.86 50.03 -18.39
C LEU A 165 4.41 49.58 -17.03
N ARG A 166 4.08 50.28 -15.94
CA ARG A 166 4.51 49.94 -14.57
C ARG A 166 3.92 48.62 -14.04
N PHE A 167 2.79 48.16 -14.59
CA PHE A 167 2.02 47.04 -14.04
C PHE A 167 1.98 45.83 -14.98
N ARG A 168 2.79 45.82 -16.04
CA ARG A 168 2.88 44.72 -16.98
C ARG A 168 4.31 44.54 -17.48
N PRO A 169 4.69 43.32 -17.92
CA PRO A 169 5.94 43.14 -18.63
C PRO A 169 5.98 43.96 -19.93
N LYS A 170 7.20 44.29 -20.36
CA LYS A 170 7.45 44.89 -21.67
C LYS A 170 7.01 43.92 -22.75
N THR A 171 6.32 44.43 -23.75
CA THR A 171 5.89 43.70 -24.93
C THR A 171 7.05 43.52 -25.92
N ARG A 172 6.89 42.60 -26.86
CA ARG A 172 7.90 42.33 -27.90
C ARG A 172 8.21 43.59 -28.71
N GLU A 173 7.20 44.37 -29.04
CA GLU A 173 7.29 45.62 -29.80
C GLU A 173 8.10 46.69 -29.05
N GLU A 174 7.89 46.82 -27.74
CA GLU A 174 8.64 47.76 -26.89
C GLU A 174 10.14 47.39 -26.85
N LEU A 175 10.44 46.09 -26.76
CA LEU A 175 11.81 45.59 -26.76
C LEU A 175 12.48 45.76 -28.13
N GLU A 176 11.76 45.51 -29.23
CA GLU A 176 12.25 45.75 -30.59
C GLU A 176 12.60 47.23 -30.82
N ASN A 177 11.75 48.14 -30.33
CA ASN A 177 11.99 49.59 -30.43
C ASN A 177 13.19 50.02 -29.57
N GLU A 178 13.33 49.49 -28.36
CA GLU A 178 14.50 49.74 -27.51
C GLU A 178 15.80 49.25 -28.16
N LEU A 179 15.80 48.05 -28.75
CA LEU A 179 16.94 47.52 -29.50
C LEU A 179 17.30 48.39 -30.70
N GLN A 180 16.29 48.87 -31.44
CA GLN A 180 16.52 49.76 -32.58
C GLN A 180 17.11 51.11 -32.13
N ALA A 181 16.58 51.70 -31.05
CA ALA A 181 17.11 52.94 -30.48
C ALA A 181 18.55 52.76 -29.98
N LEU A 182 18.85 51.63 -29.33
CA LEU A 182 20.19 51.29 -28.89
C LEU A 182 21.16 51.12 -30.07
N GLY A 183 20.70 50.46 -31.16
CA GLY A 183 21.45 50.31 -32.41
C GLY A 183 21.75 51.65 -33.08
N GLN A 184 20.79 52.57 -33.14
CA GLN A 184 21.01 53.93 -33.67
C GLN A 184 21.99 54.73 -32.80
N ASN A 185 21.87 54.62 -31.47
CA ASN A 185 22.80 55.28 -30.56
C ASN A 185 24.22 54.73 -30.74
N PHE A 186 24.37 53.42 -30.93
CA PHE A 186 25.64 52.79 -31.23
C PHE A 186 26.22 53.22 -32.59
N GLN A 187 25.40 53.30 -33.64
CA GLN A 187 25.85 53.79 -34.94
C GLN A 187 26.30 55.25 -34.87
N ARG A 188 25.54 56.12 -34.18
CA ARG A 188 25.90 57.52 -33.98
C ARG A 188 27.19 57.68 -33.18
N THR A 189 27.43 56.85 -32.16
CA THR A 189 28.70 56.90 -31.41
C THR A 189 29.86 56.39 -32.26
N VAL A 190 29.67 55.34 -33.06
CA VAL A 190 30.70 54.86 -34.01
C VAL A 190 31.02 55.89 -35.09
N GLU A 191 30.01 56.55 -35.67
CA GLU A 191 30.21 57.61 -36.67
C GLU A 191 30.90 58.84 -36.08
N LYS A 192 30.51 59.26 -34.87
CA LYS A 192 31.22 60.32 -34.14
C LYS A 192 32.68 59.96 -33.91
N LEU A 193 32.97 58.73 -33.49
CA LEU A 193 34.34 58.25 -33.32
C LEU A 193 35.12 58.22 -34.64
N LYS A 194 34.47 57.85 -35.75
CA LYS A 194 35.09 57.88 -37.10
C LYS A 194 35.38 59.30 -37.57
N LEU A 195 34.43 60.23 -37.39
CA LEU A 195 34.58 61.64 -37.73
C LEU A 195 35.64 62.32 -36.86
N ASP A 196 35.67 62.02 -35.56
CA ASP A 196 36.71 62.51 -34.66
C ASP A 196 38.09 61.98 -35.07
N ASN A 197 38.20 60.71 -35.47
CA ASN A 197 39.44 60.16 -36.01
C ASN A 197 39.86 60.79 -37.34
N GLN A 198 38.92 61.03 -38.26
CA GLN A 198 39.21 61.71 -39.54
C GLN A 198 39.57 63.18 -39.33
N ARG A 199 38.90 63.89 -38.42
CA ARG A 199 39.21 65.27 -38.07
C ARG A 199 40.57 65.40 -37.41
N ASN A 200 40.93 64.43 -36.55
CA ASN A 200 42.28 64.34 -35.99
C ASN A 200 43.35 64.00 -37.05
N ALA A 201 42.99 63.27 -38.11
CA ALA A 201 43.90 62.95 -39.21
C ALA A 201 44.04 64.07 -40.26
N ALA A 202 42.98 64.85 -40.50
CA ALA A 202 42.98 66.01 -41.39
C ALA A 202 43.67 67.24 -40.76
N ALA A 203 43.47 67.46 -39.46
CA ALA A 203 44.21 68.47 -38.70
C ALA A 203 45.73 68.22 -38.66
N ALA A 204 46.18 66.98 -38.95
CA ALA A 204 47.59 66.64 -39.10
C ALA A 204 48.14 66.86 -40.53
N LYS A 205 47.30 67.25 -41.50
CA LYS A 205 47.69 67.47 -42.92
C LYS A 205 47.52 68.90 -43.42
N GLU A 206 46.88 69.80 -42.68
CA GLU A 206 46.70 71.23 -43.08
C GLU A 206 47.76 72.22 -42.52
N GLU A 207 48.86 71.75 -41.91
CA GLU A 207 50.01 72.61 -41.55
C GLU A 207 51.16 72.53 -42.59
N LYS A 208 50.87 72.81 -43.85
CA LYS A 208 51.88 73.21 -44.86
C LYS A 208 51.30 74.24 -45.82
N PRO A 209 51.80 75.48 -45.87
CA PRO A 209 51.45 76.41 -46.94
C PRO A 209 52.23 76.09 -48.21
N ASN A 210 51.50 76.13 -49.32
CA ASN A 210 52.01 76.17 -50.70
C ASN A 210 52.80 77.47 -50.93
N GLU A 211 54.02 77.36 -51.43
CA GLU A 211 54.77 78.43 -52.08
C GLU A 211 54.29 78.53 -53.53
N SER A 212 53.96 79.74 -53.99
CA SER A 212 53.91 80.08 -55.41
C SER A 212 54.25 81.55 -55.60
N GLU A 213 55.33 81.75 -56.33
CA GLU A 213 55.96 82.98 -56.81
C GLU A 213 55.01 83.80 -57.72
N GLU A 214 55.06 85.14 -57.61
CA GLU A 214 54.86 86.06 -58.74
C GLU A 214 55.85 87.24 -58.60
N GLU A 215 56.61 87.45 -59.67
CA GLU A 215 57.63 88.49 -59.92
C GLU A 215 57.00 89.79 -60.46
N ASP A 216 57.86 90.81 -60.62
CA ASP A 216 57.76 91.97 -61.54
C ASP A 216 56.85 93.15 -61.13
N GLU A 217 57.17 94.44 -61.34
CA GLU A 217 58.23 95.09 -62.12
C GLU A 217 58.34 96.59 -61.72
N ALA A 218 59.44 97.19 -62.16
CA ALA A 218 59.93 98.56 -61.93
C ALA A 218 59.05 99.72 -62.43
N LYS A 219 59.35 100.94 -61.94
CA LYS A 219 59.48 102.14 -62.78
C LYS A 219 60.27 103.27 -62.10
N GLU A 220 61.44 103.52 -62.68
CA GLU A 220 62.29 104.70 -62.55
C GLU A 220 61.71 105.95 -63.26
N GLU A 221 62.45 107.06 -63.12
CA GLU A 221 62.50 108.28 -63.95
C GLU A 221 61.53 109.42 -63.57
N LYS A 222 61.88 110.72 -63.58
CA LYS A 222 63.05 111.47 -64.06
C LYS A 222 62.97 112.96 -63.63
N GLU A 223 64.14 113.61 -63.60
CA GLU A 223 64.49 114.99 -64.02
C GLU A 223 63.69 116.21 -63.48
N ALA A 224 64.28 117.16 -62.77
CA ALA A 224 65.31 118.17 -63.12
C ALA A 224 64.71 119.54 -63.50
N THR A 225 65.23 120.61 -62.88
CA THR A 225 65.56 121.95 -63.43
C THR A 225 65.90 122.88 -62.25
N THR A 226 67.18 123.10 -61.91
CA THR A 226 68.03 124.24 -62.35
C THR A 226 67.44 125.64 -62.10
N SER A 227 68.05 126.41 -61.20
CA SER A 227 68.83 127.58 -61.62
C SER A 227 69.68 128.18 -60.49
N PRO A 228 70.83 128.80 -60.82
CA PRO A 228 71.91 129.09 -59.89
C PRO A 228 71.81 130.52 -59.32
N ASN A 229 72.37 130.75 -58.14
CA ASN A 229 72.85 132.09 -57.81
C ASN A 229 74.05 132.05 -56.85
N ASN A 230 75.09 132.77 -57.25
CA ASN A 230 76.40 132.83 -56.61
C ASN A 230 76.32 133.52 -55.23
N HIS A 231 76.86 132.89 -54.18
CA HIS A 231 77.71 133.55 -53.18
C HIS A 231 78.37 132.53 -52.22
N ASP A 232 79.66 132.76 -51.92
CA ASP A 232 80.42 132.33 -50.73
C ASP A 232 80.60 130.82 -50.43
N THR A 233 81.37 130.16 -51.31
CA THR A 233 81.79 128.74 -51.31
C THR A 233 82.77 128.32 -50.20
N ALA A 234 82.52 128.70 -48.96
CA ALA A 234 83.31 128.20 -47.81
C ALA A 234 82.48 128.05 -46.54
N ALA A 235 81.47 128.89 -46.33
CA ALA A 235 80.50 128.75 -45.24
C ALA A 235 79.33 127.84 -45.64
N ASP A 236 78.92 127.89 -46.91
CA ASP A 236 77.89 127.01 -47.46
C ASP A 236 78.38 125.57 -47.55
N ASP A 237 79.64 125.33 -47.94
CA ASP A 237 80.20 123.97 -48.00
C ASP A 237 80.23 123.30 -46.62
N ALA A 238 80.50 124.05 -45.54
CA ALA A 238 80.46 123.54 -44.18
C ALA A 238 79.02 123.21 -43.70
N LEU A 239 78.04 124.03 -44.08
CA LEU A 239 76.62 123.77 -43.80
C LEU A 239 76.06 122.63 -44.66
N TYR A 240 76.52 122.47 -45.90
CA TYR A 240 76.18 121.34 -46.75
C TYR A 240 76.79 120.03 -46.22
N GLU A 241 78.04 120.04 -45.77
CA GLU A 241 78.67 118.91 -45.09
C GLU A 241 77.93 118.55 -43.78
N GLU A 242 77.51 119.53 -42.97
CA GLU A 242 76.71 119.30 -41.76
C GLU A 242 75.31 118.73 -42.09
N ILE A 243 74.65 119.24 -43.14
CA ILE A 243 73.38 118.69 -43.64
C ILE A 243 73.57 117.26 -44.15
N GLU A 244 74.68 116.96 -44.82
CA GLU A 244 74.98 115.62 -45.33
C GLU A 244 75.31 114.65 -44.19
N GLN A 245 76.04 115.09 -43.16
CA GLN A 245 76.27 114.33 -41.93
C GLN A 245 74.97 114.06 -41.18
N LEU A 246 74.10 115.06 -41.01
CA LEU A 246 72.79 114.89 -40.37
C LEU A 246 71.87 113.98 -41.19
N ARG A 247 71.91 114.03 -42.53
CA ARG A 247 71.17 113.10 -43.40
C ARG A 247 71.68 111.67 -43.27
N ALA A 248 73.00 111.48 -43.22
CA ALA A 248 73.60 110.16 -42.98
C ALA A 248 73.26 109.62 -41.58
N GLU A 249 73.25 110.48 -40.57
CA GLU A 249 72.86 110.11 -39.20
C GLU A 249 71.37 109.77 -39.12
N VAL A 250 70.49 110.52 -39.78
CA VAL A 250 69.05 110.22 -39.89
C VAL A 250 68.83 108.91 -40.64
N ALA A 251 69.55 108.65 -41.73
CA ALA A 251 69.46 107.40 -42.47
C ALA A 251 69.93 106.20 -41.62
N SER A 252 71.06 106.34 -40.91
CA SER A 252 71.58 105.32 -39.98
C SER A 252 70.59 105.04 -38.85
N LYS A 253 70.07 106.08 -38.20
CA LYS A 253 69.04 105.94 -37.15
C LYS A 253 67.75 105.33 -37.70
N SER A 254 67.32 105.71 -38.90
CA SER A 254 66.17 105.10 -39.56
C SER A 254 66.37 103.60 -39.76
N VAL A 255 67.53 103.17 -40.27
CA VAL A 255 67.86 101.74 -40.43
C VAL A 255 67.80 101.01 -39.08
N THR A 256 68.35 101.59 -38.01
CA THR A 256 68.28 100.97 -36.68
C THR A 256 66.84 100.91 -36.13
N ILE A 257 66.02 101.93 -36.37
CA ILE A 257 64.62 101.95 -35.95
C ILE A 257 63.81 100.89 -36.70
N HIS A 258 64.04 100.72 -38.01
CA HIS A 258 63.38 99.67 -38.80
C HIS A 258 63.81 98.27 -38.33
N ALA A 259 65.11 98.04 -38.10
CA ALA A 259 65.58 96.77 -37.55
C ALA A 259 64.97 96.45 -36.18
N GLN A 260 64.87 97.44 -35.29
CA GLN A 260 64.19 97.28 -34.00
C GLN A 260 62.68 97.04 -34.15
N ALA A 261 62.03 97.67 -35.14
CA ALA A 261 60.62 97.45 -35.43
C ALA A 261 60.37 96.03 -35.96
N ASP A 262 61.25 95.50 -36.81
CA ASP A 262 61.20 94.13 -37.31
C ASP A 262 61.41 93.12 -36.17
N GLU A 263 62.41 93.33 -35.31
CA GLU A 263 62.62 92.52 -34.10
C GLU A 263 61.39 92.54 -33.18
N MET A 264 60.76 93.70 -32.97
CA MET A 264 59.53 93.78 -32.20
C MET A 264 58.38 93.02 -32.86
N ALA A 265 58.25 93.09 -34.19
CA ALA A 265 57.23 92.35 -34.94
C ALA A 265 57.42 90.83 -34.81
N GLU A 266 58.67 90.34 -34.88
CA GLU A 266 59.00 88.94 -34.64
C GLU A 266 58.65 88.51 -33.21
N LEU A 267 59.00 89.32 -32.20
CA LEU A 267 58.64 89.05 -30.81
C LEU A 267 57.12 89.02 -30.58
N TYR A 268 56.36 89.90 -31.23
CA TYR A 268 54.90 89.85 -31.18
C TYR A 268 54.34 88.59 -31.84
N ALA A 269 54.89 88.18 -32.99
CA ALA A 269 54.50 86.95 -33.67
C ALA A 269 54.79 85.71 -32.80
N ASP A 270 55.93 85.67 -32.13
CA ASP A 270 56.29 84.58 -31.22
C ASP A 270 55.43 84.57 -29.95
N LEU A 271 55.09 85.75 -29.41
CA LEU A 271 54.15 85.87 -28.30
C LEU A 271 52.76 85.34 -28.67
N ASP A 272 52.29 85.57 -29.89
CA ASP A 272 51.03 85.02 -30.37
C ASP A 272 51.09 83.50 -30.60
N LYS A 273 52.21 82.95 -31.11
CA LYS A 273 52.44 81.49 -31.16
C LYS A 273 52.41 80.87 -29.76
N LEU A 274 53.03 81.52 -28.78
CA LEU A 274 53.05 81.05 -27.39
C LEU A 274 51.64 81.02 -26.77
N LYS A 275 50.79 82.02 -27.04
CA LYS A 275 49.38 82.02 -26.60
C LYS A 275 48.60 80.83 -27.16
N VAL A 276 48.78 80.53 -28.45
CA VAL A 276 48.13 79.37 -29.09
C VAL A 276 48.61 78.05 -28.43
N CYS A 277 49.90 77.93 -28.16
CA CYS A 277 50.46 76.79 -27.44
C CYS A 277 49.88 76.67 -26.01
N GLU A 278 49.75 77.78 -25.29
CA GLU A 278 49.14 77.82 -23.95
C GLU A 278 47.70 77.32 -23.98
N ASP A 279 46.88 77.83 -24.91
CA ASP A 279 45.49 77.39 -25.10
C ASP A 279 45.41 75.88 -25.39
N GLN A 280 46.29 75.36 -26.24
CA GLN A 280 46.35 73.93 -26.54
C GLN A 280 46.73 73.11 -25.30
N ILE A 281 47.68 73.59 -24.48
CA ILE A 281 48.07 72.95 -23.23
C ILE A 281 46.90 72.94 -22.25
N VAL A 282 46.16 74.04 -22.11
CA VAL A 282 44.97 74.13 -21.24
C VAL A 282 43.89 73.12 -21.68
N ARG A 283 43.58 73.05 -22.98
CA ARG A 283 42.62 72.08 -23.51
C ARG A 283 43.06 70.63 -23.27
N LYS A 284 44.34 70.32 -23.50
CA LYS A 284 44.91 68.99 -23.24
C LYS A 284 44.87 68.65 -21.75
N LYS A 285 45.21 69.59 -20.85
CA LYS A 285 45.11 69.41 -19.40
C LYS A 285 43.67 69.12 -18.97
N HIS A 286 42.69 69.85 -19.49
CA HIS A 286 41.28 69.59 -19.20
C HIS A 286 40.84 68.20 -19.70
N LYS A 287 41.23 67.80 -20.91
CA LYS A 287 40.96 66.46 -21.44
C LYS A 287 41.60 65.35 -20.58
N ILE A 288 42.84 65.54 -20.13
CA ILE A 288 43.53 64.60 -19.23
C ILE A 288 42.79 64.50 -17.88
N ALA A 289 42.31 65.62 -17.33
CA ALA A 289 41.53 65.61 -16.09
C ALA A 289 40.23 64.81 -16.23
N LEU A 290 39.48 65.02 -17.32
CA LEU A 290 38.25 64.26 -17.61
C LEU A 290 38.52 62.76 -17.79
N LEU A 291 39.59 62.39 -18.51
CA LEU A 291 39.95 60.98 -18.69
C LEU A 291 40.39 60.34 -17.37
N ARG A 292 41.08 61.06 -16.49
CA ARG A 292 41.44 60.57 -15.15
C ARG A 292 40.21 60.35 -14.28
N GLU A 293 39.25 61.27 -14.31
CA GLU A 293 37.98 61.12 -13.59
C GLU A 293 37.17 59.93 -14.11
N GLN A 294 37.10 59.74 -15.42
CA GLN A 294 36.46 58.56 -16.03
C GLN A 294 37.17 57.25 -15.63
N LEU A 295 38.51 57.24 -15.62
CA LEU A 295 39.28 56.08 -15.19
C LEU A 295 39.03 55.76 -13.71
N GLN A 296 38.97 56.78 -12.85
CA GLN A 296 38.67 56.60 -11.42
C GLN A 296 37.25 56.07 -11.20
N ARG A 297 36.25 56.57 -11.93
CA ARG A 297 34.88 56.03 -11.90
C ARG A 297 34.86 54.55 -12.30
N GLN A 298 35.49 54.20 -13.43
CA GLN A 298 35.58 52.82 -13.87
C GLN A 298 36.32 51.91 -12.88
N GLN A 299 37.35 52.43 -12.18
CA GLN A 299 38.02 51.69 -11.13
C GLN A 299 37.12 51.43 -9.92
N ALA A 300 36.34 52.43 -9.50
CA ALA A 300 35.35 52.28 -8.44
C ALA A 300 34.27 51.25 -8.82
N ASP A 301 33.68 51.40 -10.01
CA ASP A 301 32.65 50.48 -10.52
C ASP A 301 33.19 49.03 -10.60
N ASN A 302 34.44 48.84 -11.02
CA ASN A 302 35.07 47.51 -11.04
C ASN A 302 35.24 46.92 -9.64
N VAL A 303 35.60 47.72 -8.63
CA VAL A 303 35.71 47.25 -7.24
C VAL A 303 34.33 46.84 -6.71
N GLU A 304 33.29 47.64 -6.97
CA GLU A 304 31.91 47.31 -6.58
C GLU A 304 31.45 46.01 -7.24
N LEU A 305 31.69 45.84 -8.55
CA LEU A 305 31.34 44.60 -9.26
C LEU A 305 32.09 43.37 -8.72
N VAL A 306 33.35 43.52 -8.31
CA VAL A 306 34.11 42.43 -7.68
C VAL A 306 33.50 42.05 -6.34
N GLN A 307 33.17 43.03 -5.50
CA GLN A 307 32.51 42.79 -4.21
C GLN A 307 31.13 42.14 -4.38
N GLU A 308 30.32 42.58 -5.34
CA GLU A 308 29.04 41.95 -5.67
C GLU A 308 29.22 40.50 -6.13
N LYS A 309 30.23 40.24 -6.96
CA LYS A 309 30.57 38.89 -7.41
C LYS A 309 31.01 37.99 -6.26
N GLU A 310 31.84 38.48 -5.34
CA GLU A 310 32.26 37.76 -4.14
C GLU A 310 31.06 37.42 -3.25
N ASN A 311 30.19 38.40 -2.97
CA ASN A 311 28.95 38.19 -2.22
C ASN A 311 28.02 37.16 -2.88
N LEU A 312 27.92 37.17 -4.22
CA LEU A 312 27.14 36.17 -4.95
C LEU A 312 27.79 34.78 -4.90
N ALA A 313 29.12 34.69 -4.95
CA ALA A 313 29.85 33.43 -4.82
C ALA A 313 29.67 32.81 -3.43
N GLU A 314 29.71 33.63 -2.36
CA GLU A 314 29.44 33.18 -0.99
C GLU A 314 28.01 32.66 -0.84
N LYS A 315 27.01 33.38 -1.37
CA LYS A 315 25.62 32.92 -1.37
C LYS A 315 25.43 31.62 -2.15
N HIS A 316 26.11 31.49 -3.30
CA HIS A 316 26.06 30.25 -4.07
C HIS A 316 26.65 29.08 -3.29
N LEU A 317 27.76 29.29 -2.57
CA LEU A 317 28.37 28.27 -1.73
C LEU A 317 27.44 27.88 -0.58
N GLN A 318 26.83 28.84 0.12
CA GLN A 318 25.85 28.58 1.18
C GLN A 318 24.66 27.77 0.67
N LEU A 319 24.07 28.16 -0.47
CA LEU A 319 22.97 27.42 -1.07
C LEU A 319 23.37 26.01 -1.53
N GLN A 320 24.63 25.82 -1.95
CA GLN A 320 25.16 24.51 -2.31
C GLN A 320 25.32 23.61 -1.07
N GLU A 321 25.82 24.16 0.04
CA GLU A 321 25.94 23.44 1.32
C GLU A 321 24.56 23.09 1.89
N GLU A 322 23.59 24.01 1.86
CA GLU A 322 22.20 23.73 2.25
C GLU A 322 21.56 22.65 1.38
N ALA A 323 21.77 22.71 0.06
CA ALA A 323 21.27 21.68 -0.86
C ALA A 323 21.93 20.32 -0.60
N GLN A 324 23.20 20.29 -0.22
CA GLN A 324 23.89 19.05 0.15
C GLN A 324 23.36 18.50 1.47
N PHE A 325 23.24 19.34 2.50
CA PHE A 325 22.65 18.96 3.79
C PHE A 325 21.25 18.38 3.65
N LEU A 326 20.39 19.00 2.83
CA LEU A 326 19.05 18.48 2.54
C LEU A 326 19.08 17.15 1.78
N ARG A 327 20.07 16.91 0.90
CA ARG A 327 20.22 15.60 0.25
C ARG A 327 20.64 14.54 1.25
N ASP A 328 21.58 14.85 2.13
CA ASP A 328 22.07 13.92 3.14
C ASP A 328 20.94 13.52 4.10
N ILE A 329 20.13 14.48 4.58
CA ILE A 329 18.92 14.18 5.38
C ILE A 329 17.96 13.27 4.62
N ASN A 330 17.70 13.55 3.34
CA ASN A 330 16.78 12.70 2.56
C ASN A 330 17.32 11.27 2.38
N ILE A 331 18.63 11.10 2.27
CA ILE A 331 19.28 9.79 2.18
C ILE A 331 19.18 9.06 3.53
N GLU A 332 19.43 9.75 4.64
CA GLU A 332 19.27 9.20 6.00
C GLU A 332 17.82 8.79 6.28
N ASP A 333 16.85 9.65 5.95
CA ASP A 333 15.42 9.36 6.09
C ASP A 333 14.96 8.19 5.20
N ALA A 334 15.50 8.07 3.99
CA ALA A 334 15.24 6.94 3.11
C ALA A 334 15.83 5.65 3.69
N GLY A 335 17.06 5.72 4.21
CA GLY A 335 17.73 4.61 4.90
C GLY A 335 16.95 4.13 6.12
N ALA A 336 16.52 5.05 6.99
CA ALA A 336 15.71 4.73 8.17
C ALA A 336 14.40 4.03 7.80
N LYS A 337 13.70 4.49 6.76
CA LYS A 337 12.48 3.83 6.26
C LYS A 337 12.74 2.44 5.71
N ASP A 338 13.89 2.23 5.06
CA ASP A 338 14.27 0.92 4.54
C ASP A 338 14.68 -0.04 5.67
N GLU A 339 15.34 0.45 6.73
CA GLU A 339 15.59 -0.31 7.96
C GLU A 339 14.30 -0.71 8.67
N GLU A 340 13.33 0.22 8.82
CA GLU A 340 12.01 -0.09 9.38
C GLU A 340 11.27 -1.14 8.55
N ARG A 341 11.32 -1.04 7.22
CA ARG A 341 10.73 -2.06 6.32
C ARG A 341 11.41 -3.41 6.50
N LEU A 342 12.73 -3.44 6.65
CA LEU A 342 13.49 -4.66 6.85
C LEU A 342 13.12 -5.32 8.20
N GLN A 343 13.03 -4.53 9.27
CA GLN A 343 12.55 -5.01 10.58
C GLN A 343 11.10 -5.55 10.51
N GLN A 344 10.21 -4.90 9.76
CA GLN A 344 8.85 -5.39 9.54
C GLN A 344 8.83 -6.71 8.75
N LEU A 345 9.70 -6.87 7.75
CA LEU A 345 9.82 -8.12 6.99
C LEU A 345 10.35 -9.26 7.86
N GLU A 346 11.37 -9.00 8.69
CA GLU A 346 11.89 -9.98 9.67
C GLU A 346 10.80 -10.38 10.67
N LEU A 347 10.02 -9.42 11.19
CA LEU A 347 8.89 -9.72 12.07
C LEU A 347 7.84 -10.59 11.37
N ILE A 348 7.48 -10.28 10.12
CA ILE A 348 6.55 -11.10 9.33
C ILE A 348 7.10 -12.52 9.13
N GLN A 349 8.40 -12.65 8.88
CA GLN A 349 9.03 -13.96 8.71
C GLN A 349 8.98 -14.77 10.01
N ASN A 350 9.26 -14.16 11.16
CA ASN A 350 9.17 -14.79 12.48
C ASN A 350 7.73 -15.17 12.85
N LEU A 351 6.75 -14.32 12.51
CA LEU A 351 5.34 -14.64 12.71
C LEU A 351 4.88 -15.79 11.82
N ARG A 352 5.35 -15.85 10.56
CA ARG A 352 5.07 -16.96 9.64
C ARG A 352 5.70 -18.27 10.10
N SER A 353 6.94 -18.25 10.60
CA SER A 353 7.56 -19.47 11.15
C SER A 353 6.80 -19.95 12.38
N ARG A 354 6.39 -19.03 13.27
CA ARG A 354 5.56 -19.38 14.44
C ARG A 354 4.18 -19.90 14.06
N GLU A 355 3.55 -19.33 13.03
CA GLU A 355 2.28 -19.82 12.50
C GLU A 355 2.42 -21.26 11.98
N LEU A 356 3.49 -21.55 11.26
CA LEU A 356 3.78 -22.88 10.74
C LEU A 356 4.02 -23.90 11.87
N GLU A 357 4.79 -23.54 12.89
CA GLU A 357 4.96 -24.36 14.11
C GLU A 357 3.62 -24.67 14.80
N LEU A 358 2.76 -23.67 14.95
CA LEU A 358 1.44 -23.86 15.57
C LEU A 358 0.51 -24.73 14.70
N GLN A 359 0.63 -24.67 13.37
CA GLN A 359 -0.09 -25.57 12.46
C GLN A 359 0.39 -27.01 12.63
N ASP A 360 1.70 -27.24 12.69
CA ASP A 360 2.29 -28.56 12.94
C ASP A 360 1.87 -29.13 14.31
N GLU A 361 1.87 -28.29 15.35
CA GLU A 361 1.38 -28.64 16.69
C GLU A 361 -0.11 -29.04 16.63
N LEU A 362 -0.96 -28.27 15.96
CA LEU A 362 -2.39 -28.57 15.79
C LEU A 362 -2.60 -29.89 15.05
N GLU A 363 -1.89 -30.12 13.95
CA GLU A 363 -1.97 -31.38 13.19
C GLU A 363 -1.52 -32.57 14.03
N SER A 364 -0.46 -32.42 14.81
CA SER A 364 0.01 -33.48 15.72
C SER A 364 -1.03 -33.83 16.77
N GLN A 365 -1.70 -32.82 17.35
CA GLN A 365 -2.77 -33.04 18.31
C GLN A 365 -4.00 -33.68 17.66
N GLN A 366 -4.38 -33.27 16.45
CA GLN A 366 -5.49 -33.90 15.72
C GLN A 366 -5.19 -35.38 15.42
N LYS A 367 -3.98 -35.71 14.98
CA LYS A 367 -3.54 -37.10 14.75
C LYS A 367 -3.59 -37.91 16.05
N LYS A 368 -3.14 -37.33 17.17
CA LYS A 368 -3.22 -37.97 18.49
C LYS A 368 -4.66 -38.18 18.95
N CYS A 369 -5.52 -37.18 18.84
CA CYS A 369 -6.95 -37.33 19.17
C CYS A 369 -7.64 -38.38 18.29
N ALA A 370 -7.27 -38.49 17.01
CA ALA A 370 -7.77 -39.54 16.14
C ALA A 370 -7.32 -40.94 16.59
N SER A 371 -6.04 -41.12 16.92
CA SER A 371 -5.53 -42.40 17.44
C SER A 371 -6.13 -42.77 18.79
N ASP A 372 -6.32 -41.79 19.68
CA ASP A 372 -6.93 -41.98 21.01
C ASP A 372 -8.41 -42.35 20.87
N ARG A 373 -9.13 -41.72 19.94
CA ARG A 373 -10.50 -42.10 19.60
C ARG A 373 -10.58 -43.52 19.04
N ASP A 374 -9.68 -43.89 18.14
CA ASP A 374 -9.66 -45.23 17.54
C ASP A 374 -9.34 -46.33 18.57
N THR A 375 -8.41 -46.06 19.49
CA THR A 375 -8.09 -46.97 20.60
C THR A 375 -9.25 -47.08 21.60
N MET A 376 -9.93 -45.97 21.91
CA MET A 376 -11.14 -46.00 22.73
C MET A 376 -12.27 -46.80 22.06
N HIS A 377 -12.49 -46.64 20.75
CA HIS A 377 -13.46 -47.47 20.01
C HIS A 377 -13.07 -48.94 19.98
N GLN A 378 -11.78 -49.28 19.85
CA GLN A 378 -11.32 -50.66 19.97
C GLN A 378 -11.61 -51.23 21.35
N ARG A 379 -11.32 -50.47 22.42
CA ARG A 379 -11.60 -50.88 23.80
C ARG A 379 -13.10 -51.04 24.07
N LEU A 380 -13.92 -50.13 23.55
CA LEU A 380 -15.36 -50.19 23.67
C LEU A 380 -15.92 -51.45 22.97
N ARG A 381 -15.46 -51.78 21.76
CA ARG A 381 -15.83 -53.04 21.09
C ARG A 381 -15.43 -54.29 21.87
N LEU A 382 -14.29 -54.28 22.56
CA LEU A 382 -13.88 -55.38 23.41
C LEU A 382 -14.80 -55.52 24.63
N LEU A 383 -15.09 -54.40 25.30
CA LEU A 383 -16.02 -54.37 26.44
C LEU A 383 -17.45 -54.79 26.05
N GLU A 384 -17.93 -54.40 24.86
CA GLU A 384 -19.21 -54.87 24.32
C GLU A 384 -19.23 -56.38 24.10
N LYS A 385 -18.15 -56.96 23.57
CA LYS A 385 -18.02 -58.43 23.43
C LYS A 385 -17.99 -59.12 24.79
N GLU A 386 -17.24 -58.59 25.75
CA GLU A 386 -17.22 -59.12 27.13
C GLU A 386 -18.60 -59.06 27.79
N LYS A 387 -19.32 -57.94 27.61
CA LYS A 387 -20.70 -57.78 28.09
C LYS A 387 -21.63 -58.82 27.47
N LEU A 388 -21.59 -59.01 26.15
CA LEU A 388 -22.41 -60.03 25.47
C LEU A 388 -22.11 -61.44 25.98
N LEU A 389 -20.83 -61.79 26.16
CA LEU A 389 -20.45 -63.08 26.73
C LEU A 389 -20.99 -63.27 28.15
N ALA A 390 -20.90 -62.24 29.00
CA ALA A 390 -21.44 -62.29 30.35
C ALA A 390 -22.98 -62.37 30.37
N GLU A 391 -23.68 -61.69 29.46
CA GLU A 391 -25.13 -61.81 29.28
C GLU A 391 -25.52 -63.21 28.80
N GLU A 392 -24.79 -63.80 27.86
CA GLU A 392 -25.00 -65.19 27.42
C GLU A 392 -24.77 -66.19 28.57
N GLU A 393 -23.72 -66.01 29.38
CA GLU A 393 -23.48 -66.83 30.56
C GLU A 393 -24.58 -66.66 31.61
N GLY A 394 -25.04 -65.44 31.85
CA GLY A 394 -26.20 -65.14 32.70
C GLY A 394 -27.47 -65.83 32.20
N ALA A 395 -27.75 -65.79 30.89
CA ALA A 395 -28.89 -66.48 30.30
C ALA A 395 -28.77 -68.01 30.44
N ARG A 396 -27.59 -68.58 30.15
CA ARG A 396 -27.33 -70.03 30.31
C ARG A 396 -27.54 -70.47 31.75
N THR A 397 -26.92 -69.78 32.71
CA THR A 397 -27.08 -70.07 34.15
C THR A 397 -28.54 -69.90 34.62
N GLY A 398 -29.24 -68.87 34.13
CA GLY A 398 -30.68 -68.68 34.36
C GLY A 398 -31.52 -69.87 33.85
N THR A 399 -31.24 -70.39 32.65
CA THR A 399 -31.94 -71.57 32.13
C THR A 399 -31.63 -72.84 32.92
N GLU A 400 -30.40 -73.02 33.39
CA GLU A 400 -30.02 -74.14 34.26
C GLU A 400 -30.73 -74.07 35.61
N LEU A 401 -30.80 -72.88 36.21
CA LEU A 401 -31.58 -72.64 37.43
C LEU A 401 -33.05 -72.98 37.24
N ALA A 402 -33.67 -72.54 36.15
CA ALA A 402 -35.07 -72.86 35.86
C ALA A 402 -35.30 -74.37 35.69
N LYS A 403 -34.36 -75.10 35.05
CA LYS A 403 -34.43 -76.57 34.94
C LYS A 403 -34.32 -77.25 36.30
N LEU A 404 -33.39 -76.83 37.15
CA LEU A 404 -33.22 -77.39 38.48
C LEU A 404 -34.38 -77.05 39.41
N GLN A 405 -34.94 -75.85 39.30
CA GLN A 405 -36.16 -75.45 40.00
C GLN A 405 -37.31 -76.40 39.64
N LYS A 406 -37.56 -76.62 38.34
CA LYS A 406 -38.60 -77.56 37.90
C LYS A 406 -38.39 -78.97 38.45
N LYS A 407 -37.16 -79.48 38.41
CA LYS A 407 -36.82 -80.79 39.00
C LYS A 407 -37.05 -80.82 40.52
N GLN A 408 -36.73 -79.74 41.22
CA GLN A 408 -36.99 -79.63 42.64
C GLN A 408 -38.50 -79.67 42.93
N ASP A 409 -39.28 -78.92 42.17
CA ASP A 409 -40.73 -78.84 42.34
C ASP A 409 -41.41 -80.20 42.04
N THR A 410 -40.97 -80.92 41.01
CA THR A 410 -41.47 -82.28 40.72
C THR A 410 -41.13 -83.26 41.84
N LEU A 411 -39.89 -83.26 42.32
CA LEU A 411 -39.48 -84.13 43.44
C LEU A 411 -40.22 -83.81 44.73
N LEU A 412 -40.51 -82.53 44.99
CA LEU A 412 -41.33 -82.12 46.14
C LEU A 412 -42.77 -82.58 46.00
N GLN A 413 -43.33 -82.55 44.79
CA GLN A 413 -44.67 -83.06 44.53
C GLN A 413 -44.73 -84.58 44.70
N GLU A 414 -43.81 -85.33 44.09
CA GLU A 414 -43.68 -86.78 44.28
C GLU A 414 -43.54 -87.16 45.76
N ALA A 415 -42.74 -86.40 46.53
CA ALA A 415 -42.60 -86.62 47.97
C ALA A 415 -43.90 -86.35 48.76
N ARG A 416 -44.76 -85.42 48.30
CA ARG A 416 -46.08 -85.20 48.90
C ARG A 416 -47.05 -86.33 48.55
N ASP A 417 -47.09 -86.74 47.28
CA ASP A 417 -47.97 -87.81 46.82
C ASP A 417 -47.62 -89.14 47.51
N LEU A 418 -46.32 -89.46 47.63
CA LEU A 418 -45.85 -90.61 48.40
C LEU A 418 -46.21 -90.51 49.89
N LYS A 419 -46.20 -89.31 50.48
CA LYS A 419 -46.62 -89.11 51.88
C LYS A 419 -48.11 -89.39 52.05
N ILE A 420 -48.95 -88.98 51.10
CA ILE A 420 -50.38 -89.28 51.09
C ILE A 420 -50.60 -90.79 50.96
N ALA A 421 -49.93 -91.45 50.00
CA ALA A 421 -50.03 -92.90 49.82
C ALA A 421 -49.59 -93.69 51.07
N VAL A 422 -48.51 -93.27 51.74
CA VAL A 422 -48.09 -93.86 53.02
C VAL A 422 -49.18 -93.70 54.09
N GLN A 423 -49.82 -92.52 54.17
CA GLN A 423 -50.90 -92.27 55.13
C GLN A 423 -52.13 -93.13 54.83
N GLU A 424 -52.54 -93.21 53.57
CA GLU A 424 -53.67 -94.05 53.13
C GLU A 424 -53.44 -95.54 53.46
N GLU A 425 -52.24 -96.05 53.20
CA GLU A 425 -51.85 -97.43 53.54
C GLU A 425 -51.78 -97.64 55.08
N GLN A 426 -51.38 -96.62 55.85
CA GLN A 426 -51.42 -96.67 57.32
C GLN A 426 -52.86 -96.67 57.85
N ASP A 427 -53.75 -95.85 57.29
CA ASP A 427 -55.15 -95.77 57.69
C ASP A 427 -55.89 -97.08 57.33
N GLN A 428 -55.62 -97.66 56.15
CA GLN A 428 -56.10 -98.98 55.77
C GLN A 428 -55.62 -100.07 56.73
N LYS A 429 -54.35 -100.03 57.14
CA LYS A 429 -53.81 -100.95 58.14
C LYS A 429 -54.54 -100.81 59.48
N LEU A 430 -54.80 -99.58 59.95
CA LEU A 430 -55.52 -99.34 61.20
C LEU A 430 -56.96 -99.86 61.15
N LEU A 431 -57.66 -99.68 60.03
CA LEU A 431 -58.99 -100.25 59.82
C LEU A 431 -58.96 -101.79 59.89
N LEU A 432 -57.99 -102.43 59.24
CA LEU A 432 -57.84 -103.89 59.31
C LEU A 432 -57.55 -104.38 60.73
N VAL A 433 -56.69 -103.68 61.47
CA VAL A 433 -56.43 -103.99 62.90
C VAL A 433 -57.71 -103.88 63.72
N SER A 434 -58.49 -102.82 63.54
CA SER A 434 -59.80 -102.67 64.20
C SER A 434 -60.77 -103.82 63.85
N THR A 435 -60.83 -104.26 62.59
CA THR A 435 -61.68 -105.40 62.21
C THR A 435 -61.21 -106.72 62.81
N ILE A 436 -59.90 -106.90 62.99
CA ILE A 436 -59.33 -108.05 63.69
C ILE A 436 -59.76 -108.02 65.16
N GLU A 437 -59.61 -106.88 65.84
CA GLU A 437 -60.04 -106.70 67.23
C GLU A 437 -61.55 -106.98 67.42
N GLU A 438 -62.39 -106.54 66.47
CA GLU A 438 -63.83 -106.86 66.48
C GLU A 438 -64.13 -108.36 66.30
N LEU A 439 -63.36 -109.05 65.46
CA LEU A 439 -63.50 -110.49 65.24
C LEU A 439 -62.99 -111.30 66.43
N GLU A 440 -61.90 -110.86 67.07
CA GLU A 440 -61.40 -111.40 68.34
C GLU A 440 -62.43 -111.24 69.46
N ALA A 441 -63.10 -110.08 69.55
CA ALA A 441 -64.19 -109.87 70.50
C ALA A 441 -65.40 -110.78 70.22
N LYS A 442 -65.75 -111.01 68.95
CA LYS A 442 -66.80 -111.97 68.56
C LYS A 442 -66.42 -113.42 68.88
N LEU A 443 -65.15 -113.78 68.76
CA LEU A 443 -64.63 -115.09 69.17
C LEU A 443 -64.82 -115.33 70.67
N VAL A 444 -64.55 -114.33 71.51
CA VAL A 444 -64.80 -114.40 72.96
C VAL A 444 -66.29 -114.52 73.29
N GLN A 445 -67.18 -113.87 72.52
CA GLN A 445 -68.63 -113.99 72.72
C GLN A 445 -69.21 -115.34 72.26
N LEU A 446 -68.53 -116.06 71.36
CA LEU A 446 -68.93 -117.39 70.88
C LEU A 446 -68.60 -118.53 71.85
N GLU A 447 -67.96 -118.25 72.98
CA GLU A 447 -67.75 -119.20 74.07
C GLU A 447 -69.06 -119.60 74.80
N ALA A 448 -70.23 -119.06 74.42
CA ALA A 448 -71.53 -119.32 75.04
C ALA A 448 -72.49 -120.28 74.30
N LEU A 449 -72.09 -120.93 73.18
CA LEU A 449 -72.98 -121.76 72.35
C LEU A 449 -72.59 -123.26 72.26
N SER A 450 -73.51 -124.11 71.79
CA SER A 450 -73.44 -125.58 71.69
C SER A 450 -72.20 -126.15 70.96
N GLN A 451 -71.72 -127.35 71.36
CA GLN A 451 -70.44 -127.97 70.96
C GLN A 451 -70.24 -128.19 69.44
N GLU A 452 -71.27 -128.53 68.67
CA GLU A 452 -71.11 -128.82 67.22
C GLU A 452 -71.06 -127.56 66.34
N GLU A 453 -71.67 -126.44 66.78
CA GLU A 453 -71.58 -125.16 66.08
C GLU A 453 -70.27 -124.42 66.38
N ARG A 454 -69.62 -124.73 67.51
CA ARG A 454 -68.32 -124.16 67.90
C ARG A 454 -67.19 -124.56 66.95
N GLU A 455 -67.08 -125.82 66.55
CA GLU A 455 -65.92 -126.27 65.76
C GLU A 455 -65.94 -125.77 64.32
N SER A 456 -67.11 -125.67 63.68
CA SER A 456 -67.20 -125.17 62.30
C SER A 456 -67.04 -123.64 62.23
N ASN A 457 -67.64 -122.90 63.17
CA ASN A 457 -67.48 -121.45 63.24
C ASN A 457 -66.08 -121.05 63.71
N ALA A 458 -65.49 -121.74 64.69
CA ALA A 458 -64.12 -121.45 65.14
C ALA A 458 -63.08 -121.65 64.03
N ARG A 459 -63.20 -122.72 63.22
CA ARG A 459 -62.32 -122.93 62.06
C ARG A 459 -62.51 -121.85 61.00
N ALA A 460 -63.75 -121.50 60.65
CA ALA A 460 -64.02 -120.45 59.67
C ALA A 460 -63.58 -119.05 60.15
N THR A 461 -63.67 -118.75 61.44
CA THR A 461 -63.15 -117.49 62.01
C THR A 461 -61.64 -117.50 62.15
N ALA A 462 -61.01 -118.63 62.47
CA ALA A 462 -59.56 -118.76 62.55
C ALA A 462 -58.92 -118.62 61.17
N GLU A 463 -59.49 -119.25 60.13
CA GLU A 463 -59.04 -119.08 58.75
C GLU A 463 -59.19 -117.62 58.28
N LYS A 464 -60.27 -116.94 58.66
CA LYS A 464 -60.45 -115.51 58.37
C LYS A 464 -59.45 -114.63 59.13
N LEU A 465 -59.12 -114.97 60.38
CA LEU A 465 -58.11 -114.26 61.15
C LEU A 465 -56.70 -114.46 60.57
N GLU A 466 -56.35 -115.68 60.16
CA GLU A 466 -55.05 -115.96 59.54
C GLU A 466 -54.92 -115.30 58.15
N ALA A 467 -56.01 -115.27 57.38
CA ALA A 467 -56.08 -114.52 56.13
C ALA A 467 -55.95 -112.99 56.36
N LEU A 468 -56.58 -112.44 57.40
CA LEU A 468 -56.42 -111.02 57.75
C LEU A 468 -55.02 -110.71 58.31
N ALA A 469 -54.43 -111.62 59.09
CA ALA A 469 -53.08 -111.48 59.62
C ALA A 469 -52.02 -111.45 58.51
N SER A 470 -52.11 -112.37 57.55
CA SER A 470 -51.24 -112.37 56.36
C SER A 470 -51.43 -111.10 55.51
N LEU A 471 -52.66 -110.59 55.40
CA LEU A 471 -52.94 -109.34 54.68
C LEU A 471 -52.41 -108.11 55.43
N VAL A 472 -52.45 -108.10 56.77
CA VAL A 472 -51.79 -107.07 57.59
C VAL A 472 -50.27 -107.13 57.44
N GLU A 473 -49.66 -108.32 57.41
CA GLU A 473 -48.23 -108.47 57.17
C GLU A 473 -47.83 -107.96 55.78
N GLU A 474 -48.58 -108.32 54.73
CA GLU A 474 -48.38 -107.81 53.37
C GLU A 474 -48.46 -106.27 53.32
N LYS A 475 -49.47 -105.70 53.98
CA LYS A 475 -49.62 -104.24 54.10
C LYS A 475 -48.51 -103.61 54.91
N THR A 476 -47.99 -104.26 55.96
CA THR A 476 -46.83 -103.74 56.71
C THR A 476 -45.55 -103.70 55.87
N LEU A 477 -45.36 -104.68 54.98
CA LEU A 477 -44.25 -104.69 54.03
C LEU A 477 -44.44 -103.60 52.96
N SER A 478 -45.67 -103.40 52.49
CA SER A 478 -46.01 -102.30 51.58
C SER A 478 -45.73 -100.93 52.19
N VAL A 479 -46.18 -100.67 53.42
CA VAL A 479 -45.89 -99.42 54.16
C VAL A 479 -44.38 -99.21 54.32
N LYS A 480 -43.62 -100.23 54.73
CA LYS A 480 -42.15 -100.13 54.84
C LYS A 480 -41.48 -99.83 53.50
N LYS A 481 -42.00 -100.37 52.39
CA LYS A 481 -41.49 -100.11 51.04
C LYS A 481 -41.80 -98.66 50.61
N ALA A 482 -43.02 -98.20 50.83
CA ALA A 482 -43.43 -96.82 50.55
C ALA A 482 -42.66 -95.80 51.43
N ASP A 483 -42.41 -96.11 52.71
CA ASP A 483 -41.59 -95.29 53.61
C ASP A 483 -40.13 -95.17 53.14
N ARG A 484 -39.55 -96.26 52.64
CA ARG A 484 -38.20 -96.23 52.05
C ARG A 484 -38.17 -95.36 50.80
N GLN A 485 -39.18 -95.45 49.94
CA GLN A 485 -39.31 -94.61 48.74
C GLN A 485 -39.50 -93.14 49.11
N LEU A 486 -40.33 -92.83 50.11
CA LEU A 486 -40.54 -91.48 50.64
C LEU A 486 -39.25 -90.88 51.20
N ASN A 487 -38.46 -91.66 51.94
CA ASN A 487 -37.19 -91.19 52.48
C ASN A 487 -36.14 -90.96 51.38
N ALA A 488 -36.10 -91.81 50.35
CA ALA A 488 -35.24 -91.60 49.18
C ALA A 488 -35.63 -90.32 48.40
N ALA A 489 -36.93 -90.09 48.15
CA ALA A 489 -37.43 -88.90 47.48
C ALA A 489 -37.11 -87.61 48.27
N LYS A 490 -37.29 -87.62 49.60
CA LYS A 490 -36.89 -86.50 50.47
C LYS A 490 -35.39 -86.20 50.41
N LEU A 491 -34.55 -87.22 50.28
CA LEU A 491 -33.10 -87.05 50.19
C LEU A 491 -32.68 -86.44 48.85
N LEU A 492 -33.27 -86.90 47.75
CA LEU A 492 -33.07 -86.34 46.41
C LEU A 492 -33.56 -84.89 46.32
N ALA A 493 -34.72 -84.57 46.90
CA ALA A 493 -35.22 -83.19 46.96
C ALA A 493 -34.29 -82.26 47.76
N ARG A 494 -33.67 -82.75 48.84
CA ARG A 494 -32.65 -82.01 49.61
C ARG A 494 -31.37 -81.79 48.81
N GLN A 495 -30.92 -82.78 48.03
CA GLN A 495 -29.76 -82.63 47.15
C GLN A 495 -30.02 -81.61 46.04
N ALA A 496 -31.15 -81.73 45.34
CA ALA A 496 -31.56 -80.77 44.31
C ALA A 496 -31.68 -79.34 44.84
N ARG A 497 -32.16 -79.17 46.09
CA ARG A 497 -32.21 -77.87 46.75
C ARG A 497 -30.82 -77.26 46.98
N LYS A 498 -29.84 -78.07 47.41
CA LYS A 498 -28.46 -77.61 47.60
C LYS A 498 -27.80 -77.20 46.29
N GLU A 499 -28.02 -77.97 45.22
CA GLU A 499 -27.52 -77.66 43.88
C GLU A 499 -28.12 -76.35 43.33
N LYS A 500 -29.40 -76.10 43.60
CA LYS A 500 -30.03 -74.83 43.27
C LYS A 500 -29.44 -73.66 44.06
N GLU A 501 -29.26 -73.81 45.37
CA GLU A 501 -28.68 -72.76 46.23
C GLU A 501 -27.24 -72.41 45.81
N SER A 502 -26.43 -73.39 45.40
CA SER A 502 -25.07 -73.13 44.90
C SER A 502 -25.06 -72.37 43.57
N LEU A 503 -26.00 -72.65 42.66
CA LEU A 503 -26.12 -71.92 41.40
C LEU A 503 -26.69 -70.51 41.58
N LEU A 504 -27.60 -70.28 42.53
CA LEU A 504 -28.07 -68.94 42.88
C LEU A 504 -26.92 -68.06 43.38
N LEU A 505 -26.03 -68.61 44.21
CA LEU A 505 -24.81 -67.90 44.64
C LEU A 505 -23.89 -67.57 43.47
N ARG A 506 -23.78 -68.48 42.48
CA ARG A 506 -22.99 -68.24 41.28
C ARG A 506 -23.60 -67.13 40.42
N VAL A 507 -24.93 -67.10 40.25
CA VAL A 507 -25.63 -66.03 39.53
C VAL A 507 -25.45 -64.69 40.23
N ALA A 508 -25.66 -64.63 41.56
CA ALA A 508 -25.46 -63.40 42.32
C ALA A 508 -24.02 -62.85 42.21
N LYS A 509 -23.03 -63.74 42.11
CA LYS A 509 -21.63 -63.36 41.88
C LYS A 509 -21.41 -62.79 40.48
N LEU A 510 -21.98 -63.40 39.44
CA LEU A 510 -21.90 -62.90 38.06
C LEU A 510 -22.63 -61.55 37.91
N GLU A 511 -23.78 -61.38 38.57
CA GLU A 511 -24.51 -60.10 38.61
C GLU A 511 -23.72 -59.00 39.31
N ALA A 512 -23.02 -59.31 40.41
CA ALA A 512 -22.14 -58.37 41.09
C ALA A 512 -20.91 -57.98 40.24
N ASP A 513 -20.31 -58.95 39.54
CA ASP A 513 -19.19 -58.71 38.62
C ASP A 513 -19.61 -57.85 37.42
N LEU A 514 -20.85 -58.01 36.93
CA LEU A 514 -21.46 -57.16 35.90
C LEU A 514 -21.72 -55.74 36.41
N ALA A 515 -22.32 -55.58 37.58
CA ALA A 515 -22.65 -54.27 38.17
C ALA A 515 -21.38 -53.46 38.53
N GLY A 516 -20.34 -54.13 39.02
CA GLY A 516 -19.06 -53.51 39.34
C GLY A 516 -18.29 -52.99 38.13
N ARG A 517 -18.50 -53.56 36.94
CA ARG A 517 -17.83 -53.14 35.69
C ARG A 517 -18.51 -51.97 34.98
N THR A 518 -19.79 -51.68 35.29
CA THR A 518 -20.53 -50.55 34.70
C THR A 518 -20.37 -49.21 35.44
N GLY A 519 -19.71 -49.21 36.61
CA GLY A 519 -19.54 -48.03 37.44
C GLY A 519 -18.09 -47.70 37.70
N THR A 520 -17.40 -47.03 36.76
CA THR A 520 -16.31 -46.08 37.04
C THR A 520 -15.92 -45.34 35.75
N PRO A 521 -16.34 -44.08 35.56
CA PRO A 521 -15.54 -43.13 34.82
C PRO A 521 -14.52 -42.53 35.80
N SER A 522 -13.27 -42.99 35.76
CA SER A 522 -12.17 -42.21 36.35
C SER A 522 -11.81 -41.09 35.37
N THR A 523 -11.99 -39.87 35.84
CA THR A 523 -11.45 -38.61 35.30
C THR A 523 -10.01 -38.72 34.82
#